data_AF-A0A418MF51-F1
#
_entry.id   AF-A0A418MF51-F1
#
_cell.length_a   1.000
_cell.length_b   1.000
_cell.length_c   1.000
_cell.angle_alpha   90.00
_cell.angle_beta   90.00
_cell.angle_gamma   90.00
#
_symmetry.space_group_name_H-M   'P 1'
#
loop_
_entity.id
_entity.type
_entity.pdbx_description
1 polymer ?
#
loop_
_entity_poly.entity_id
_entity_poly.type
_entity_poly.pdbx_seq_one_letter_code
_entity_poly.pdbx_strand_id
1 'polypeptide(L)'
;MLAKIGILIFFLWFQMEMAHGQNLYVFSVIETNAAKRPNKILDAERLRAFTTEIAKYGNYTLHWYDFGDSANFTPQVIRKTIETFSPRSSEIDMIWFYYAGKGYCDGPKAWPTLQLNGGDLPVRDLLARFRAKPVRTLLVTADCNNKPSHSSSLFENDERTVSTQQFVSTIVRPTVTNPALTDLPDMTIVATYESLFKAKDLRQIIIMTSANRGQRAYSSLKQGSVWLMAFTHAVSNLIKSQSYGQSPWKYVQENIVQITQSKTKNRQTPLISRQTITCCETESTN
;
A
#
# COMPACT_ATOMS: atom_id res chain seq x y z
N MET A 1 35.01 37.71 12.62
CA MET A 1 33.74 37.91 11.85
C MET A 1 33.42 36.71 10.96
N LEU A 2 34.38 36.23 10.16
CA LEU A 2 34.22 35.10 9.24
C LEU A 2 33.71 33.79 9.88
N ALA A 3 34.22 33.42 11.08
CA ALA A 3 33.77 32.20 11.76
C ALA A 3 32.27 32.20 12.15
N LYS A 4 31.70 33.36 12.50
CA LYS A 4 30.27 33.49 12.84
C LYS A 4 29.38 33.36 11.61
N ILE A 5 29.85 33.88 10.46
CA ILE A 5 29.16 33.74 9.17
C ILE A 5 29.19 32.28 8.71
N GLY A 6 30.32 31.58 8.89
CA GLY A 6 30.45 30.16 8.57
C GLY A 6 29.49 29.27 9.37
N ILE A 7 29.35 29.51 10.68
CA ILE A 7 28.41 28.77 11.54
C ILE A 7 26.96 29.01 11.13
N LEU A 8 26.58 30.24 10.78
CA LEU A 8 25.22 30.56 10.32
C LEU A 8 24.90 29.86 8.98
N ILE A 9 25.84 29.87 8.04
CA ILE A 9 25.67 29.20 6.73
C ILE A 9 25.57 27.67 6.94
N PHE A 10 26.41 27.10 7.80
CA PHE A 10 26.33 25.68 8.14
C PHE A 10 24.99 25.33 8.77
N PHE A 11 24.48 26.15 9.70
CA PHE A 11 23.16 25.95 10.29
C PHE A 11 22.04 26.06 9.26
N LEU A 12 22.07 27.06 8.38
CA LEU A 12 21.05 27.22 7.33
C LEU A 12 21.08 26.05 6.33
N TRP A 13 22.27 25.60 5.94
CA TRP A 13 22.46 24.45 5.06
C TRP A 13 21.97 23.15 5.72
N PHE A 14 22.35 22.92 6.98
CA PHE A 14 21.89 21.78 7.77
C PHE A 14 20.36 21.78 7.96
N GLN A 15 19.75 22.96 8.18
CA GLN A 15 18.29 23.10 8.26
C GLN A 15 17.61 22.81 6.91
N MET A 16 18.24 23.16 5.78
CA MET A 16 17.69 22.85 4.44
C MET A 16 17.76 21.35 4.10
N GLU A 17 18.82 20.64 4.50
CA GLU A 17 18.92 19.17 4.33
C GLU A 17 17.94 18.44 5.26
N MET A 18 17.77 18.92 6.49
CA MET A 18 16.83 18.34 7.46
C MET A 18 15.36 18.59 7.09
N ALA A 19 15.08 19.54 6.19
CA ALA A 19 13.73 19.90 5.76
C ALA A 19 13.21 19.11 4.54
N HIS A 20 13.95 18.12 4.03
CA HIS A 20 13.44 17.25 2.97
C HIS A 20 12.45 16.24 3.55
N GLY A 21 11.22 16.71 3.75
CA GLY A 21 10.09 15.89 4.18
C GLY A 21 9.90 14.70 3.23
N GLN A 22 9.92 13.51 3.81
CA GLN A 22 9.66 12.26 3.08
C GLN A 22 8.18 12.20 2.72
N ASN A 23 7.83 11.58 1.60
CA ASN A 23 6.42 11.46 1.19
C ASN A 23 5.95 10.00 1.29
N LEU A 24 4.78 9.81 1.87
CA LEU A 24 4.04 8.55 1.84
C LEU A 24 2.85 8.73 0.89
N TYR A 25 2.93 8.12 -0.29
CA TYR A 25 1.88 8.13 -1.30
C TYR A 25 1.01 6.88 -1.15
N VAL A 26 -0.25 7.05 -0.74
CA VAL A 26 -1.20 5.95 -0.58
C VAL A 26 -2.23 5.99 -1.70
N PHE A 27 -2.30 4.92 -2.49
CA PHE A 27 -3.34 4.69 -3.48
C PHE A 27 -4.36 3.73 -2.90
N SER A 28 -5.45 4.26 -2.37
CA SER A 28 -6.53 3.50 -1.72
C SER A 28 -7.62 3.16 -2.73
N VAL A 29 -7.67 1.89 -3.14
CA VAL A 29 -8.65 1.35 -4.09
C VAL A 29 -9.57 0.37 -3.37
N ILE A 30 -10.59 0.90 -2.70
CA ILE A 30 -11.50 0.12 -1.85
C ILE A 30 -12.93 0.22 -2.39
N GLU A 31 -13.58 -0.92 -2.61
CA GLU A 31 -15.00 -0.97 -2.96
C GLU A 31 -15.83 -0.76 -1.69
N THR A 32 -16.08 0.50 -1.29
CA THR A 32 -16.77 0.85 -0.04
C THR A 32 -18.29 0.89 -0.14
N ASN A 33 -18.86 0.60 -1.33
CA ASN A 33 -20.28 0.78 -1.61
C ASN A 33 -21.10 0.01 -0.57
N ALA A 34 -21.73 0.77 0.34
CA ALA A 34 -22.33 0.22 1.55
C ALA A 34 -23.44 -0.79 1.25
N ALA A 35 -24.15 -0.63 0.12
CA ALA A 35 -25.18 -1.57 -0.31
C ALA A 35 -24.60 -2.92 -0.73
N LYS A 36 -23.35 -2.93 -1.23
CA LYS A 36 -22.67 -4.14 -1.69
C LYS A 36 -21.80 -4.76 -0.61
N ARG A 37 -21.06 -3.94 0.16
CA ARG A 37 -19.98 -4.39 1.08
C ARG A 37 -19.80 -3.44 2.27
N PRO A 38 -20.75 -3.39 3.22
CA PRO A 38 -20.73 -2.43 4.33
C PRO A 38 -19.48 -2.56 5.23
N ASN A 39 -18.86 -3.74 5.27
CA ASN A 39 -17.64 -3.99 6.03
C ASN A 39 -16.38 -3.32 5.45
N LYS A 40 -16.44 -2.81 4.22
CA LYS A 40 -15.30 -2.15 3.57
C LYS A 40 -15.08 -0.72 4.01
N ILE A 41 -16.11 -0.08 4.59
CA ILE A 41 -15.96 1.20 5.28
C ILE A 41 -14.98 1.07 6.45
N LEU A 42 -15.13 0.02 7.28
CA LEU A 42 -14.21 -0.29 8.38
C LEU A 42 -12.78 -0.52 7.91
N ASP A 43 -12.61 -1.13 6.73
CA ASP A 43 -11.27 -1.34 6.15
C ASP A 43 -10.65 -0.01 5.70
N ALA A 44 -11.42 0.88 5.07
CA ALA A 44 -10.96 2.20 4.67
C ALA A 44 -10.56 3.07 5.87
N GLU A 45 -11.38 3.09 6.92
CA GLU A 45 -11.09 3.80 8.17
C GLU A 45 -9.82 3.26 8.85
N ARG A 46 -9.68 1.94 8.95
CA ARG A 46 -8.50 1.30 9.54
C ARG A 46 -7.24 1.59 8.72
N LEU A 47 -7.32 1.50 7.39
CA LEU A 47 -6.18 1.82 6.52
C LEU A 47 -5.77 3.28 6.69
N ARG A 48 -6.74 4.21 6.75
CA ARG A 48 -6.48 5.64 6.93
C ARG A 48 -5.83 5.92 8.28
N ALA A 49 -6.35 5.34 9.37
CA ALA A 49 -5.75 5.47 10.69
C ALA A 49 -4.30 4.95 10.70
N PHE A 50 -4.10 3.75 10.17
CA PHE A 50 -2.79 3.10 10.18
C PHE A 50 -1.75 3.83 9.31
N THR A 51 -2.12 4.30 8.12
CA THR A 51 -1.23 5.11 7.26
C THR A 51 -0.94 6.47 7.87
N THR A 52 -1.88 7.05 8.61
CA THR A 52 -1.66 8.28 9.38
C THR A 52 -0.62 8.04 10.49
N GLU A 53 -0.65 6.89 11.18
CA GLU A 53 0.39 6.53 12.15
C GLU A 53 1.75 6.35 11.50
N ILE A 54 1.84 5.65 10.36
CA ILE A 54 3.09 5.52 9.58
C ILE A 54 3.61 6.91 9.23
N ALA A 55 2.76 7.80 8.74
CA ALA A 55 3.15 9.15 8.38
C ALA A 55 3.61 9.97 9.58
N LYS A 56 2.89 9.89 10.71
CA LYS A 56 3.24 10.58 11.96
C LYS A 56 4.59 10.12 12.51
N TYR A 57 4.76 8.81 12.74
CA TYR A 57 5.95 8.26 13.38
C TYR A 57 7.14 8.11 12.42
N GLY A 58 6.87 8.01 11.12
CA GLY A 58 7.88 8.03 10.06
C GLY A 58 8.25 9.44 9.60
N ASN A 59 7.63 10.50 10.11
CA ASN A 59 7.84 11.87 9.64
C ASN A 59 7.65 12.01 8.11
N TYR A 60 6.55 11.46 7.60
CA TYR A 60 6.15 11.61 6.21
C TYR A 60 5.03 12.65 6.04
N THR A 61 5.07 13.39 4.95
CA THR A 61 3.88 14.01 4.36
C THR A 61 3.03 12.92 3.70
N LEU A 62 1.79 12.77 4.12
CA LEU A 62 0.85 11.78 3.59
C LEU A 62 0.10 12.36 2.38
N HIS A 63 0.20 11.67 1.25
CA HIS A 63 -0.56 11.96 0.02
C HIS A 63 -1.55 10.82 -0.22
N TRP A 64 -2.83 11.07 0.00
CA TRP A 64 -3.90 10.07 -0.06
C TRP A 64 -4.71 10.18 -1.35
N TYR A 65 -4.54 9.23 -2.26
CA TYR A 65 -5.34 9.07 -3.47
C TYR A 65 -6.49 8.10 -3.20
N ASP A 66 -7.71 8.62 -3.18
CA ASP A 66 -8.92 7.83 -2.91
C ASP A 66 -9.67 7.49 -4.21
N PHE A 67 -9.78 6.20 -4.51
CA PHE A 67 -10.53 5.69 -5.66
C PHE A 67 -11.87 5.07 -5.24
N GLY A 68 -12.27 5.18 -3.97
CA GLY A 68 -13.52 4.62 -3.45
C GLY A 68 -14.80 5.19 -4.10
N ASP A 69 -15.85 4.37 -4.09
CA ASP A 69 -17.28 4.67 -4.32
C ASP A 69 -17.66 5.65 -5.43
N SER A 70 -16.99 5.59 -6.57
CA SER A 70 -17.22 6.55 -7.65
C SER A 70 -16.90 6.01 -9.04
N ALA A 71 -17.10 6.87 -10.05
CA ALA A 71 -16.61 6.70 -11.42
C ALA A 71 -15.08 6.51 -11.51
N ASN A 72 -14.34 6.76 -10.41
CA ASN A 72 -12.89 6.61 -10.35
C ASN A 72 -12.44 5.17 -10.04
N PHE A 73 -13.35 4.27 -9.62
CA PHE A 73 -13.06 2.86 -9.35
C PHE A 73 -12.97 2.04 -10.66
N THR A 74 -12.18 2.51 -11.63
CA THR A 74 -12.02 1.89 -12.95
C THR A 74 -10.53 1.65 -13.26
N PRO A 75 -10.19 0.63 -14.06
CA PRO A 75 -8.81 0.38 -14.45
C PRO A 75 -8.16 1.59 -15.16
N GLN A 76 -8.90 2.29 -16.00
CA GLN A 76 -8.43 3.41 -16.81
C GLN A 76 -8.03 4.61 -15.94
N VAL A 77 -8.86 4.96 -14.96
CA VAL A 77 -8.58 6.07 -14.04
C VAL A 77 -7.37 5.77 -13.16
N ILE A 78 -7.26 4.53 -12.65
CA ILE A 78 -6.11 4.09 -11.85
C ILE A 78 -4.83 4.16 -12.69
N ARG A 79 -4.82 3.58 -13.90
CA ARG A 79 -3.65 3.60 -14.80
C ARG A 79 -3.21 5.03 -15.09
N LYS A 80 -4.14 5.90 -15.51
CA LYS A 80 -3.85 7.30 -15.85
C LYS A 80 -3.33 8.08 -14.64
N THR A 81 -3.87 7.83 -13.44
CA THR A 81 -3.39 8.48 -12.22
C THR A 81 -1.97 8.03 -11.87
N ILE A 82 -1.64 6.74 -12.00
CA ILE A 82 -0.28 6.24 -11.75
C ILE A 82 0.71 6.74 -12.81
N GLU A 83 0.29 6.82 -14.08
CA GLU A 83 1.13 7.29 -15.18
C GLU A 83 1.52 8.76 -14.98
N THR A 84 0.55 9.61 -14.62
CA THR A 84 0.76 11.05 -14.37
C THR A 84 1.38 11.36 -13.00
N PHE A 85 1.27 10.45 -12.05
CA PHE A 85 1.90 10.57 -10.74
C PHE A 85 3.43 10.63 -10.85
N SER A 86 4.05 11.62 -10.21
CA SER A 86 5.49 11.77 -10.12
C SER A 86 5.88 12.03 -8.65
N PRO A 87 6.61 11.10 -7.99
CA PRO A 87 7.09 11.32 -6.63
C PRO A 87 8.09 12.49 -6.59
N ARG A 88 8.17 13.19 -5.46
CA ARG A 88 8.99 14.41 -5.33
C ARG A 88 10.47 14.09 -5.19
N SER A 89 10.81 13.06 -4.41
CA SER A 89 12.19 12.66 -4.15
C SER A 89 12.37 11.18 -4.41
N SER A 90 13.30 10.86 -5.30
CA SER A 90 13.54 9.52 -5.81
C SER A 90 13.95 8.50 -4.74
N GLU A 91 14.58 8.97 -3.67
CA GLU A 91 15.40 8.11 -2.82
C GLU A 91 14.80 7.83 -1.45
N ILE A 92 13.80 8.58 -0.99
CA ILE A 92 13.25 8.46 0.39
C ILE A 92 11.74 8.27 0.43
N ASP A 93 11.06 8.46 -0.70
CA ASP A 93 9.60 8.37 -0.77
C ASP A 93 9.11 6.90 -0.75
N MET A 94 7.89 6.72 -0.25
CA MET A 94 7.20 5.42 -0.22
C MET A 94 5.90 5.50 -1.01
N ILE A 95 5.61 4.45 -1.77
CA ILE A 95 4.30 4.21 -2.37
C ILE A 95 3.66 3.01 -1.69
N TRP A 96 2.42 3.16 -1.27
CA TRP A 96 1.55 2.06 -0.90
C TRP A 96 0.32 2.03 -1.79
N PHE A 97 0.26 1.04 -2.69
CA PHE A 97 -0.97 0.69 -3.40
C PHE A 97 -1.76 -0.34 -2.60
N TYR A 98 -2.96 0.02 -2.18
CA TYR A 98 -3.86 -0.83 -1.42
C TYR A 98 -5.15 -1.09 -2.21
N TYR A 99 -5.44 -2.37 -2.46
CA TYR A 99 -6.71 -2.79 -3.04
C TYR A 99 -7.52 -3.60 -2.04
N ALA A 100 -8.81 -3.34 -1.92
CA ALA A 100 -9.76 -4.23 -1.25
C ALA A 100 -11.06 -4.33 -2.04
N GLY A 101 -11.36 -5.54 -2.53
CA GLY A 101 -12.48 -5.72 -3.45
C GLY A 101 -12.62 -7.14 -3.98
N LYS A 102 -13.19 -7.27 -5.19
CA LYS A 102 -13.32 -8.56 -5.89
C LYS A 102 -12.03 -8.85 -6.64
N GLY A 103 -11.69 -10.11 -6.78
CA GLY A 103 -10.47 -10.50 -7.47
C GLY A 103 -10.44 -11.99 -7.73
N TYR A 104 -9.51 -12.39 -8.58
CA TYR A 104 -9.31 -13.77 -8.96
C TYR A 104 -7.86 -13.99 -9.42
N CYS A 105 -7.50 -15.25 -9.68
CA CYS A 105 -6.18 -15.62 -10.18
C CYS A 105 -6.29 -16.20 -11.60
N ASP A 106 -5.58 -15.59 -12.55
CA ASP A 106 -5.54 -16.04 -13.96
C ASP A 106 -4.62 -17.24 -14.23
N GLY A 107 -3.89 -17.72 -13.21
CA GLY A 107 -3.01 -18.86 -13.39
C GLY A 107 -2.13 -19.19 -12.19
N PRO A 108 -1.48 -20.36 -12.20
CA PRO A 108 -0.76 -20.90 -11.04
C PRO A 108 0.47 -20.08 -10.62
N LYS A 109 0.99 -19.23 -11.51
CA LYS A 109 2.13 -18.35 -11.23
C LYS A 109 1.75 -16.86 -11.22
N ALA A 110 0.49 -16.53 -11.48
CA ALA A 110 0.04 -15.15 -11.57
C ALA A 110 -0.13 -14.52 -10.16
N TRP A 111 0.07 -13.21 -10.11
CA TRP A 111 -0.52 -12.36 -9.07
C TRP A 111 -2.02 -12.21 -9.33
N PRO A 112 -2.84 -11.86 -8.33
CA PRO A 112 -4.27 -11.70 -8.56
C PRO A 112 -4.57 -10.58 -9.57
N THR A 113 -5.70 -10.74 -10.22
CA THR A 113 -6.33 -9.73 -11.06
C THR A 113 -7.45 -9.06 -10.28
N LEU A 114 -7.40 -7.73 -10.23
CA LEU A 114 -8.32 -6.90 -9.45
C LEU A 114 -9.53 -6.59 -10.31
N GLN A 115 -10.74 -6.86 -9.79
CA GLN A 115 -11.97 -6.58 -10.51
C GLN A 115 -12.47 -5.18 -10.14
N LEU A 116 -12.63 -4.33 -11.14
CA LEU A 116 -13.01 -2.93 -11.01
C LEU A 116 -14.25 -2.66 -11.87
N ASN A 117 -14.82 -1.46 -11.78
CA ASN A 117 -15.92 -1.08 -12.67
C ASN A 117 -15.37 -0.96 -14.10
N GLY A 118 -16.05 -1.62 -15.05
CA GLY A 118 -15.67 -1.57 -16.47
C GLY A 118 -14.44 -2.39 -16.85
N GLY A 119 -13.92 -3.26 -15.98
CA GLY A 119 -12.94 -4.27 -16.36
C GLY A 119 -11.93 -4.64 -15.28
N ASP A 120 -10.88 -5.31 -15.72
CA ASP A 120 -9.88 -5.93 -14.88
C ASP A 120 -8.55 -5.16 -14.86
N LEU A 121 -7.86 -5.23 -13.73
CA LEU A 121 -6.53 -4.66 -13.53
C LEU A 121 -5.61 -5.72 -12.90
N PRO A 122 -4.78 -6.41 -13.70
CA PRO A 122 -3.80 -7.36 -13.18
C PRO A 122 -2.78 -6.67 -12.27
N VAL A 123 -2.45 -7.25 -11.11
CA VAL A 123 -1.41 -6.69 -10.23
C VAL A 123 -0.05 -6.58 -10.94
N ARG A 124 0.23 -7.44 -11.91
CA ARG A 124 1.43 -7.33 -12.77
C ARG A 124 1.50 -5.98 -13.51
N ASP A 125 0.36 -5.50 -13.99
CA ASP A 125 0.23 -4.24 -14.74
C ASP A 125 0.54 -3.02 -13.85
N LEU A 126 0.07 -3.06 -12.60
CA LEU A 126 0.38 -2.08 -11.56
C LEU A 126 1.88 -2.07 -11.22
N LEU A 127 2.45 -3.25 -11.02
CA LEU A 127 3.87 -3.39 -10.69
C LEU A 127 4.77 -2.85 -11.79
N ALA A 128 4.45 -3.08 -13.06
CA ALA A 128 5.21 -2.53 -14.18
C ALA A 128 5.24 -0.99 -14.13
N ARG A 129 4.09 -0.35 -13.86
CA ARG A 129 3.99 1.11 -13.79
C ARG A 129 4.69 1.72 -12.59
N PHE A 130 4.55 1.12 -11.41
CA PHE A 130 5.21 1.62 -10.21
C PHE A 130 6.71 1.31 -10.18
N ARG A 131 7.18 0.24 -10.82
CA ARG A 131 8.62 -0.07 -10.93
C ARG A 131 9.40 1.01 -11.66
N ALA A 132 8.77 1.72 -12.59
CA ALA A 132 9.38 2.87 -13.26
C ALA A 132 9.45 4.13 -12.38
N LYS A 133 8.77 4.16 -11.22
CA LYS A 133 8.78 5.31 -10.32
C LYS A 133 9.97 5.22 -9.37
N PRO A 134 10.73 6.31 -9.20
CA PRO A 134 11.88 6.31 -8.32
C PRO A 134 11.38 6.49 -6.89
N VAL A 135 11.20 5.39 -6.17
CA VAL A 135 10.80 5.38 -4.76
C VAL A 135 11.58 4.31 -4.02
N ARG A 136 11.87 4.58 -2.75
CA ARG A 136 12.60 3.67 -1.87
C ARG A 136 11.80 2.40 -1.60
N THR A 137 10.53 2.57 -1.26
CA THR A 137 9.66 1.45 -0.89
C THR A 137 8.40 1.47 -1.74
N LEU A 138 8.15 0.38 -2.45
CA LEU A 138 6.88 0.10 -3.12
C LEU A 138 6.19 -1.06 -2.39
N LEU A 139 5.09 -0.76 -1.71
CA LEU A 139 4.21 -1.73 -1.08
C LEU A 139 2.94 -1.89 -1.92
N VAL A 140 2.70 -3.08 -2.45
CA VAL A 140 1.47 -3.42 -3.18
C VAL A 140 0.73 -4.49 -2.41
N THR A 141 -0.45 -4.14 -1.93
CA THR A 141 -1.28 -5.05 -1.14
C THR A 141 -2.65 -5.24 -1.77
N ALA A 142 -3.09 -6.49 -1.91
CA ALA A 142 -4.39 -6.83 -2.47
C ALA A 142 -5.20 -7.71 -1.51
N ASP A 143 -6.28 -7.15 -0.97
CA ASP A 143 -7.29 -7.87 -0.20
C ASP A 143 -8.45 -8.33 -1.09
N CYS A 144 -8.27 -9.49 -1.72
CA CYS A 144 -9.26 -10.07 -2.62
C CYS A 144 -9.13 -11.59 -2.70
N ASN A 145 -10.15 -12.23 -3.25
CA ASN A 145 -10.07 -13.65 -3.57
C ASN A 145 -8.93 -13.90 -4.56
N ASN A 146 -8.24 -15.03 -4.40
CA ASN A 146 -7.16 -15.46 -5.27
C ASN A 146 -7.42 -16.87 -5.81
N LYS A 147 -8.70 -17.25 -5.91
CA LYS A 147 -9.16 -18.47 -6.58
C LYS A 147 -9.30 -18.22 -8.09
N PRO A 148 -9.24 -19.26 -8.94
CA PRO A 148 -9.57 -19.13 -10.35
C PRO A 148 -10.94 -18.48 -10.53
N SER A 149 -11.06 -17.65 -11.57
CA SER A 149 -12.37 -17.26 -12.07
C SER A 149 -13.06 -18.54 -12.53
N HIS A 150 -14.12 -18.97 -11.86
CA HIS A 150 -14.99 -19.99 -12.43
C HIS A 150 -15.75 -19.33 -13.57
N SER A 151 -15.17 -19.30 -14.78
CA SER A 151 -15.90 -18.93 -15.97
C SER A 151 -16.91 -20.04 -16.27
N SER A 152 -18.12 -19.94 -15.71
CA SER A 152 -19.30 -20.59 -16.27
C SER A 152 -20.55 -20.23 -15.47
N SER A 153 -21.56 -19.77 -16.20
CA SER A 153 -22.93 -19.46 -15.80
C SER A 153 -23.16 -18.16 -15.01
N LEU A 154 -23.85 -17.23 -15.70
CA LEU A 154 -24.53 -16.05 -15.16
C LEU A 154 -23.57 -14.90 -14.77
N PHE A 155 -22.98 -14.18 -15.73
CA PHE A 155 -23.61 -12.92 -16.12
C PHE A 155 -25.13 -13.07 -16.20
N GLU A 156 -25.76 -13.16 -15.02
CA GLU A 156 -27.19 -12.93 -14.88
C GLU A 156 -27.38 -11.53 -15.41
N ASN A 157 -28.35 -11.40 -16.33
CA ASN A 157 -28.60 -10.24 -17.16
C ASN A 157 -29.02 -9.02 -16.34
N ASP A 158 -28.15 -8.51 -15.50
CA ASP A 158 -28.17 -7.11 -15.08
C ASP A 158 -27.41 -6.31 -16.16
N GLU A 159 -27.88 -6.47 -17.40
CA GLU A 159 -27.86 -5.42 -18.42
C GLU A 159 -28.71 -4.25 -17.90
N ARG A 160 -28.32 -3.67 -16.77
CA ARG A 160 -28.39 -2.22 -16.68
C ARG A 160 -27.40 -1.78 -17.72
N THR A 161 -27.96 -1.45 -18.89
CA THR A 161 -27.47 -0.47 -19.84
C THR A 161 -26.73 0.61 -19.07
N VAL A 162 -25.44 0.37 -18.81
CA VAL A 162 -24.51 1.42 -18.47
C VAL A 162 -24.47 2.17 -19.78
N SER A 163 -25.32 3.20 -19.87
CA SER A 163 -25.19 4.17 -20.93
C SER A 163 -23.71 4.48 -21.01
N THR A 164 -23.21 4.57 -22.24
CA THR A 164 -21.83 4.97 -22.54
C THR A 164 -21.65 6.42 -22.07
N GLN A 165 -21.79 6.67 -20.76
CA GLN A 165 -21.34 7.84 -20.08
C GLN A 165 -19.86 7.84 -20.37
N GLN A 166 -19.52 8.71 -21.30
CA GLN A 166 -18.19 9.06 -21.72
C GLN A 166 -17.40 9.26 -20.41
N PHE A 167 -16.64 8.24 -20.02
CA PHE A 167 -15.86 8.30 -18.79
C PHE A 167 -14.84 9.41 -19.02
N VAL A 168 -15.13 10.59 -18.48
CA VAL A 168 -14.19 11.69 -18.48
C VAL A 168 -12.98 11.16 -17.72
N SER A 169 -11.88 10.94 -18.44
CA SER A 169 -10.66 10.32 -17.91
C SER A 169 -10.04 11.24 -16.86
N THR A 170 -10.62 11.20 -15.68
CA THR A 170 -10.31 12.08 -14.58
C THR A 170 -9.12 11.48 -13.84
N ILE A 171 -8.14 12.32 -13.53
CA ILE A 171 -7.01 11.95 -12.69
C ILE A 171 -7.43 12.21 -11.25
N VAL A 172 -7.26 11.22 -10.37
CA VAL A 172 -7.50 11.41 -8.94
C VAL A 172 -6.36 12.24 -8.36
N ARG A 173 -6.71 13.34 -7.68
CA ARG A 173 -5.74 14.17 -6.96
C ARG A 173 -5.64 13.71 -5.50
N PRO A 174 -4.46 13.79 -4.87
CA PRO A 174 -4.31 13.36 -3.50
C PRO A 174 -4.88 14.40 -2.52
N THR A 175 -5.41 13.94 -1.40
CA THR A 175 -5.52 14.75 -0.19
C THR A 175 -4.16 14.74 0.51
N VAL A 176 -3.60 15.93 0.77
CA VAL A 176 -2.28 16.06 1.40
C VAL A 176 -2.44 16.41 2.87
N THR A 177 -1.79 15.65 3.75
CA THR A 177 -1.78 15.91 5.20
C THR A 177 -0.38 15.77 5.78
N ASN A 178 -0.09 16.57 6.81
CA ASN A 178 1.13 16.48 7.62
C ASN A 178 0.72 16.16 9.06
N PRO A 179 0.58 14.87 9.42
CA PRO A 179 0.18 14.48 10.77
C PRO A 179 1.23 14.96 11.79
N ALA A 180 0.83 15.87 12.67
CA ALA A 180 1.75 16.40 13.67
C ALA A 180 2.02 15.40 14.81
N LEU A 181 3.26 15.39 15.30
CA LEU A 181 3.61 14.83 16.60
C LEU A 181 3.14 15.82 17.67
N THR A 182 1.99 15.53 18.30
CA THR A 182 1.42 16.35 19.38
C THR A 182 2.18 16.21 20.70
N ASP A 183 2.87 15.08 20.88
CA ASP A 183 3.59 14.70 22.10
C ASP A 183 4.97 14.15 21.71
N LEU A 184 5.93 14.20 22.65
CA LEU A 184 7.23 13.53 22.49
C LEU A 184 6.99 12.04 22.29
N PRO A 185 7.25 11.48 21.11
CA PRO A 185 6.98 10.08 20.85
C PRO A 185 7.97 9.20 21.62
N ASP A 186 7.52 8.02 22.03
CA ASP A 186 8.44 6.97 22.44
C ASP A 186 9.39 6.67 21.27
N MET A 187 10.68 6.92 21.48
CA MET A 187 11.72 6.77 20.46
C MET A 187 11.82 5.34 19.93
N THR A 188 11.38 4.34 20.70
CA THR A 188 11.31 2.95 20.24
C THR A 188 10.26 2.77 19.15
N ILE A 189 9.13 3.48 19.22
CA ILE A 189 8.08 3.47 18.21
C ILE A 189 8.62 4.08 16.91
N VAL A 190 9.25 5.26 17.02
CA VAL A 190 9.87 5.94 15.88
C VAL A 190 10.90 5.04 15.20
N ALA A 191 11.85 4.49 15.97
CA ALA A 191 12.87 3.58 15.43
C ALA A 191 12.26 2.35 14.75
N THR A 192 11.16 1.80 15.28
CA THR A 192 10.45 0.68 14.66
C THR A 192 9.90 1.07 13.28
N TYR A 193 9.19 2.19 13.17
CA TYR A 193 8.64 2.68 11.90
C TYR A 193 9.74 3.01 10.89
N GLU A 194 10.83 3.63 11.33
CA GLU A 194 11.99 3.88 10.46
C GLU A 194 12.62 2.59 9.96
N SER A 195 12.76 1.57 10.82
CA SER A 195 13.33 0.28 10.44
C SER A 195 12.47 -0.49 9.42
N LEU A 196 11.15 -0.33 9.47
CA LEU A 196 10.22 -0.92 8.50
C LEU A 196 10.22 -0.15 7.18
N PHE A 197 10.10 1.17 7.22
CA PHE A 197 9.72 1.94 6.03
C PHE A 197 10.85 2.80 5.45
N LYS A 198 11.95 3.04 6.20
CA LYS A 198 13.09 3.89 5.79
C LYS A 198 14.41 3.17 5.58
N ALA A 199 14.41 1.86 5.29
CA ALA A 199 15.64 1.08 5.07
C ALA A 199 16.66 1.86 4.20
N LYS A 200 17.87 2.07 4.74
CA LYS A 200 18.72 3.19 4.32
C LYS A 200 19.33 3.05 2.91
N ASP A 201 19.55 1.82 2.43
CA ASP A 201 20.45 1.60 1.28
C ASP A 201 19.86 0.76 0.14
N LEU A 202 18.61 0.33 0.23
CA LEU A 202 18.04 -0.61 -0.74
C LEU A 202 16.62 -0.24 -1.12
N ARG A 203 16.36 -0.23 -2.43
CA ARG A 203 15.00 -0.15 -2.96
C ARG A 203 14.27 -1.45 -2.66
N GLN A 204 13.06 -1.37 -2.12
CA GLN A 204 12.26 -2.53 -1.74
C GLN A 204 10.94 -2.56 -2.50
N ILE A 205 10.61 -3.72 -3.04
CA ILE A 205 9.30 -4.02 -3.61
C ILE A 205 8.69 -5.15 -2.79
N ILE A 206 7.59 -4.84 -2.11
CA ILE A 206 6.87 -5.76 -1.24
C ILE A 206 5.49 -5.95 -1.81
N ILE A 207 5.14 -7.21 -2.11
CA ILE A 207 3.84 -7.59 -2.66
C ILE A 207 3.19 -8.53 -1.66
N MET A 208 1.99 -8.20 -1.22
CA MET A 208 1.22 -9.06 -0.31
C MET A 208 -0.20 -9.22 -0.83
N THR A 209 -0.73 -10.43 -0.80
CA THR A 209 -2.14 -10.70 -1.10
C THR A 209 -2.78 -11.40 0.07
N SER A 210 -4.04 -11.11 0.34
CA SER A 210 -4.73 -11.64 1.52
C SER A 210 -4.89 -13.15 1.48
N ALA A 211 -5.00 -13.75 0.29
CA ALA A 211 -5.18 -15.17 0.08
C ALA A 211 -4.13 -15.75 -0.88
N ASN A 212 -3.71 -16.99 -0.62
CA ASN A 212 -2.86 -17.76 -1.53
C ASN A 212 -3.67 -18.18 -2.75
N ARG A 213 -2.98 -18.65 -3.79
CA ARG A 213 -3.61 -19.12 -5.02
C ARG A 213 -4.59 -20.25 -4.71
N GLY A 214 -5.78 -20.18 -5.30
CA GLY A 214 -6.88 -21.10 -5.03
C GLY A 214 -7.72 -20.76 -3.79
N GLN A 215 -7.30 -19.79 -2.96
CA GLN A 215 -7.98 -19.49 -1.70
C GLN A 215 -8.90 -18.26 -1.80
N ARG A 216 -9.84 -18.18 -0.86
CA ARG A 216 -10.73 -17.03 -0.66
C ARG A 216 -10.14 -16.07 0.37
N ALA A 217 -10.46 -14.79 0.22
CA ALA A 217 -10.23 -13.79 1.26
C ALA A 217 -11.44 -13.71 2.19
N TYR A 218 -11.19 -13.74 3.49
CA TYR A 218 -12.23 -13.68 4.52
C TYR A 218 -12.35 -12.28 5.10
N SER A 219 -13.59 -11.90 5.37
CA SER A 219 -13.93 -10.66 6.04
C SER A 219 -15.16 -10.87 6.95
N SER A 220 -15.27 -10.04 7.98
CA SER A 220 -16.39 -10.00 8.91
C SER A 220 -17.10 -8.65 8.82
N LEU A 221 -18.42 -8.64 9.00
CA LEU A 221 -19.19 -7.39 9.08
C LEU A 221 -18.76 -6.50 10.25
N LYS A 222 -18.33 -7.11 11.36
CA LYS A 222 -17.95 -6.38 12.58
C LYS A 222 -16.50 -5.92 12.60
N GLN A 223 -15.63 -6.60 11.86
CA GLN A 223 -14.18 -6.42 11.96
C GLN A 223 -13.53 -5.99 10.64
N GLY A 224 -14.25 -6.01 9.51
CA GLY A 224 -13.68 -5.80 8.20
C GLY A 224 -12.88 -7.02 7.71
N SER A 225 -11.88 -6.79 6.88
CA SER A 225 -10.94 -7.78 6.36
C SER A 225 -10.11 -8.42 7.46
N VAL A 226 -10.04 -9.75 7.43
CA VAL A 226 -9.13 -10.49 8.31
C VAL A 226 -7.67 -10.14 8.00
N TRP A 227 -7.35 -9.92 6.73
CA TRP A 227 -5.97 -9.63 6.33
C TRP A 227 -5.52 -8.24 6.74
N LEU A 228 -6.31 -7.19 6.53
CA LEU A 228 -5.92 -5.83 6.97
C LEU A 228 -5.75 -5.79 8.49
N MET A 229 -6.67 -6.43 9.23
CA MET A 229 -6.55 -6.56 10.67
C MET A 229 -5.29 -7.32 11.10
N ALA A 230 -4.97 -8.42 10.43
CA ALA A 230 -3.74 -9.17 10.69
C ALA A 230 -2.49 -8.33 10.42
N PHE A 231 -2.49 -7.53 9.34
CA PHE A 231 -1.37 -6.65 9.00
C PHE A 231 -1.15 -5.56 10.05
N THR A 232 -2.20 -4.82 10.41
CA THR A 232 -2.10 -3.78 11.43
C THR A 232 -1.69 -4.34 12.79
N HIS A 233 -2.20 -5.53 13.16
CA HIS A 233 -1.79 -6.21 14.40
C HIS A 233 -0.34 -6.68 14.38
N ALA A 234 0.15 -7.22 13.27
CA ALA A 234 1.54 -7.66 13.16
C ALA A 234 2.52 -6.49 13.36
N VAL A 235 2.22 -5.31 12.81
CA VAL A 235 3.03 -4.11 13.03
C VAL A 235 2.91 -3.61 14.47
N SER A 236 1.71 -3.60 15.05
CA SER A 236 1.52 -3.24 16.47
C SER A 236 2.29 -4.18 17.42
N ASN A 237 2.29 -5.48 17.14
CA ASN A 237 3.03 -6.46 17.94
C ASN A 237 4.53 -6.25 17.84
N LEU A 238 5.05 -5.94 16.65
CA LEU A 238 6.46 -5.62 16.47
C LEU A 238 6.87 -4.45 17.37
N ILE A 239 6.10 -3.35 17.32
CA ILE A 239 6.33 -2.14 18.12
C ILE A 239 6.37 -2.48 19.62
N LYS A 240 5.45 -3.33 20.10
CA LYS A 240 5.39 -3.73 21.51
C LYS A 240 6.51 -4.69 21.93
N SER A 241 6.98 -5.53 21.02
CA SER A 241 7.91 -6.61 21.36
C SER A 241 9.35 -6.14 21.61
N GLN A 242 9.73 -4.97 21.07
CA GLN A 242 11.06 -4.35 21.23
C GLN A 242 12.28 -5.26 20.93
N SER A 243 12.08 -6.46 20.36
CA SER A 243 13.11 -7.47 20.15
C SER A 243 13.46 -7.58 18.66
N TYR A 244 14.60 -7.02 18.27
CA TYR A 244 15.07 -6.95 16.88
C TYR A 244 16.02 -8.09 16.49
N GLY A 245 15.83 -9.29 17.04
CA GLY A 245 16.66 -10.45 16.66
C GLY A 245 16.51 -10.88 15.19
N GLN A 246 15.48 -10.39 14.49
CA GLN A 246 15.19 -10.67 13.09
C GLN A 246 14.84 -9.39 12.31
N SER A 247 14.90 -9.43 10.98
CA SER A 247 14.44 -8.32 10.13
C SER A 247 13.00 -7.92 10.47
N PRO A 248 12.69 -6.63 10.71
CA PRO A 248 11.34 -6.15 11.03
C PRO A 248 10.26 -6.65 10.07
N TRP A 249 10.54 -6.64 8.77
CA TRP A 249 9.62 -7.16 7.76
C TRP A 249 9.41 -8.67 7.85
N LYS A 250 10.45 -9.44 8.18
CA LYS A 250 10.32 -10.89 8.37
C LYS A 250 9.36 -11.18 9.53
N TYR A 251 9.53 -10.49 10.66
CA TYR A 251 8.61 -10.58 11.80
C TYR A 251 7.17 -10.26 11.39
N VAL A 252 6.97 -9.14 10.68
CA VAL A 252 5.63 -8.72 10.24
C VAL A 252 5.00 -9.76 9.32
N GLN A 253 5.76 -10.31 8.36
CA GLN A 253 5.27 -11.32 7.42
C GLN A 253 4.85 -12.61 8.13
N GLU A 254 5.67 -13.10 9.05
CA GLU A 254 5.37 -14.31 9.83
C GLU A 254 4.13 -14.11 10.71
N ASN A 255 4.02 -12.96 11.39
CA ASN A 255 2.88 -12.64 12.23
C ASN A 255 1.58 -12.46 11.41
N ILE A 256 1.64 -11.85 10.22
CA ILE A 256 0.50 -11.75 9.30
C ILE A 256 -0.05 -13.14 8.99
N VAL A 257 0.83 -14.09 8.64
CA VAL A 257 0.44 -15.46 8.31
C VAL A 257 -0.20 -16.15 9.52
N GLN A 258 0.47 -16.10 10.68
CA GLN A 258 -0.02 -16.74 11.91
C GLN A 258 -1.40 -16.20 12.34
N ILE A 259 -1.57 -14.86 12.37
CA ILE A 259 -2.82 -14.23 12.77
C ILE A 259 -3.94 -14.59 11.77
N THR A 260 -3.66 -14.53 10.46
CA THR A 260 -4.65 -14.86 9.42
C THR A 260 -5.09 -16.32 9.51
N GLN A 261 -4.15 -17.24 9.65
CA GLN A 261 -4.43 -18.67 9.77
C GLN A 261 -5.22 -18.99 11.04
N SER A 262 -4.85 -18.41 12.18
CA SER A 262 -5.60 -18.55 13.43
C SER A 262 -7.05 -18.08 13.30
N LYS A 263 -7.25 -16.86 12.75
CA LYS A 263 -8.58 -16.26 12.58
C LYS A 263 -9.46 -16.99 11.58
N THR A 264 -8.88 -17.65 10.58
CA THR A 264 -9.61 -18.36 9.52
C THR A 264 -9.62 -19.87 9.69
N LYS A 265 -9.07 -20.41 10.78
CA LYS A 265 -8.88 -21.86 10.99
C LYS A 265 -8.15 -22.51 9.81
N ASN A 266 -7.03 -21.90 9.40
CA ASN A 266 -6.17 -22.31 8.28
C ASN A 266 -6.82 -22.26 6.87
N ARG A 267 -7.99 -21.62 6.71
CA ARG A 267 -8.68 -21.53 5.41
C ARG A 267 -8.11 -20.43 4.50
N GLN A 268 -7.32 -19.52 5.05
CA GLN A 268 -6.67 -18.44 4.33
C GLN A 268 -5.21 -18.35 4.78
N THR A 269 -4.31 -18.29 3.81
CA THR A 269 -2.87 -18.05 4.00
C THR A 269 -2.47 -16.90 3.09
N PRO A 270 -1.95 -15.78 3.59
CA PRO A 270 -1.47 -14.69 2.75
C PRO A 270 -0.32 -15.14 1.85
N LEU A 271 -0.26 -14.64 0.62
CA LEU A 271 0.89 -14.82 -0.27
C LEU A 271 1.74 -13.55 -0.24
N ILE A 272 3.00 -13.69 0.15
CA ILE A 272 3.90 -12.56 0.35
C ILE A 272 5.19 -12.77 -0.45
N SER A 273 5.61 -11.74 -1.17
CA SER A 273 6.89 -11.68 -1.88
C SER A 273 7.60 -10.39 -1.56
N ARG A 274 8.90 -10.47 -1.25
CA ARG A 274 9.76 -9.31 -1.04
C ARG A 274 10.94 -9.39 -1.99
N GLN A 275 11.16 -8.31 -2.73
CA GLN A 275 12.31 -8.13 -3.60
C GLN A 275 13.09 -6.92 -3.10
N THR A 276 14.40 -7.09 -2.98
CA THR A 276 15.33 -6.01 -2.63
C THR A 276 16.19 -5.77 -3.84
N ILE A 277 16.26 -4.52 -4.29
CA ILE A 277 17.00 -4.09 -5.47
C ILE A 277 18.15 -3.22 -4.96
N THR A 278 19.38 -3.67 -5.20
CA THR A 278 20.59 -2.90 -4.91
C THR A 278 20.77 -1.85 -5.99
N CYS A 279 20.84 -0.57 -5.62
CA CYS A 279 20.91 0.55 -6.58
C CYS A 279 22.25 0.66 -7.34
N CYS A 280 23.18 -0.29 -7.17
CA CYS A 280 24.58 -0.16 -7.61
C CYS A 280 24.96 -0.97 -8.86
N GLU A 281 24.05 -1.69 -9.51
CA GLU A 281 24.32 -2.22 -10.84
C GLU A 281 24.05 -1.11 -11.87
N THR A 282 25.01 -0.20 -11.99
CA THR A 282 25.16 0.59 -13.21
C THR A 282 25.39 -0.42 -14.32
N GLU A 283 24.46 -0.51 -15.26
CA GLU A 283 24.63 -1.26 -16.50
C GLU A 283 25.91 -0.74 -17.18
N SER A 284 27.00 -1.49 -17.04
CA SER A 284 28.16 -1.33 -17.90
C SER A 284 27.72 -1.75 -19.28
N THR A 285 27.34 -0.77 -20.08
CA THR A 285 27.02 -0.93 -21.49
C THR A 285 28.29 -1.40 -22.21
N ASN A 286 28.27 -2.65 -22.66
CA ASN A 286 29.14 -3.15 -23.72
C ASN A 286 28.47 -2.92 -25.07
#